data_AF-A0A2L2YC03-F1
#
_entry.id   AF-A0A2L2YC03-F1
#
_cell.length_a   1.000
_cell.length_b   1.000
_cell.length_c   1.000
_cell.angle_alpha   90.00
_cell.angle_beta   90.00
_cell.angle_gamma   90.00
#
_symmetry.space_group_name_H-M   'P 1'
#
loop_
_entity.id
_entity.type
_entity.pdbx_description
1 polymer ?
#
loop_
_entity_poly.entity_id
_entity_poly.type
_entity_poly.pdbx_seq_one_letter_code
_entity_poly.pdbx_strand_id
1 'polypeptide(L)' 'MGTYKYMQEISRKKQSDVLKYLLRTRCWYFLQLNAVHRAPIPTRPDKARR' A
#
# COMPACT_ATOMS: atom_id res chain seq x y z
N MET A 1 -15.85 1.79 -14.08
CA MET A 1 -15.22 1.05 -12.96
C MET A 1 -15.19 1.95 -11.73
N GLY A 2 -15.49 1.45 -10.53
CA GLY A 2 -15.45 2.24 -9.29
C GLY A 2 -14.02 2.45 -8.77
N THR A 3 -13.79 3.51 -7.99
CA THR A 3 -12.46 3.90 -7.47
C THR A 3 -11.77 2.76 -6.70
N TYR A 4 -12.49 2.08 -5.79
CA TYR A 4 -11.93 0.93 -5.05
C TYR A 4 -11.59 -0.25 -5.95
N LYS A 5 -12.33 -0.45 -7.04
CA LYS A 5 -12.05 -1.51 -8.02
C LYS A 5 -10.75 -1.24 -8.77
N TYR A 6 -10.47 0.02 -9.14
CA TYR A 6 -9.17 0.39 -9.71
C TYR A 6 -8.00 0.14 -8.74
N MET A 7 -8.16 0.52 -7.47
CA MET A 7 -7.14 0.28 -6.44
C MET A 7 -6.87 -1.23 -6.25
N GLN A 8 -7.92 -2.04 -6.34
CA GLN A 8 -7.83 -3.50 -6.29
C GLN A 8 -7.07 -4.05 -7.50
N GLU A 9 -7.37 -3.60 -8.72
CA GLU A 9 -6.68 -4.06 -9.94
C GLU A 9 -5.19 -3.69 -9.93
N ILE A 10 -4.84 -2.47 -9.50
CA ILE A 10 -3.43 -2.06 -9.32
C ILE A 10 -2.74 -3.06 -8.39
N SER A 11 -3.37 -3.37 -7.26
CA SER A 11 -2.82 -4.27 -6.24
C SER A 11 -2.69 -5.73 -6.67
N ARG A 12 -3.41 -6.17 -7.72
CA ARG A 12 -3.23 -7.52 -8.29
C ARG A 12 -1.89 -7.65 -9.00
N LYS A 13 -1.38 -6.57 -9.62
CA LYS A 13 -0.09 -6.55 -10.34
C LYS A 13 1.06 -6.02 -9.49
N LYS A 14 1.43 -6.76 -8.43
CA LYS A 14 2.49 -6.35 -7.49
C LYS A 14 3.88 -6.14 -8.11
N GLN A 15 4.17 -6.80 -9.23
CA GLN A 15 5.45 -6.69 -9.94
C GLN A 15 5.54 -5.47 -10.86
N SER A 16 4.44 -4.72 -11.04
CA SER A 16 4.48 -3.47 -11.81
C SER A 16 5.49 -2.50 -11.21
N ASP A 17 6.17 -1.72 -12.06
CA ASP A 17 7.22 -0.80 -11.62
C ASP A 17 6.70 0.25 -10.64
N VAL A 18 5.45 0.68 -10.82
CA VAL A 18 4.76 1.61 -9.91
C VAL A 18 4.63 1.01 -8.50
N LEU A 19 4.14 -0.23 -8.37
CA LEU A 19 4.01 -0.84 -7.05
C LEU A 19 5.36 -1.21 -6.44
N LYS A 20 6.32 -1.67 -7.23
CA LYS A 20 7.69 -1.92 -6.75
C LYS A 20 8.31 -0.65 -6.18
N TYR A 21 8.19 0.48 -6.88
CA TYR A 21 8.67 1.78 -6.41
C TYR A 21 7.99 2.19 -5.10
N LEU A 22 6.65 2.18 -5.04
CA LEU A 22 5.91 2.54 -3.83
C LEU A 22 6.24 1.65 -2.63
N LEU A 23 6.38 0.34 -2.83
CA LEU A 23 6.73 -0.61 -1.77
C LEU A 23 8.18 -0.44 -1.31
N ARG A 24 9.11 -0.15 -2.22
CA ARG A 24 10.52 0.11 -1.89
C ARG A 24 10.66 1.34 -0.99
N THR A 25 10.04 2.46 -1.37
CA THR A 25 10.06 3.70 -0.60
C THR A 25 9.38 3.53 0.77
N ARG A 26 8.24 2.82 0.81
CA ARG A 26 7.55 2.53 2.09
C ARG A 26 8.35 1.61 3.00
N CYS A 27 8.96 0.56 2.46
CA CYS A 27 9.80 -0.34 3.25
C CYS A 27 10.95 0.44 3.91
N TRP A 28 11.59 1.33 3.14
CA TRP A 28 12.62 2.22 3.69
C TRP A 28 12.07 3.07 4.84
N TYR A 29 10.91 3.72 4.67
CA TYR A 29 10.24 4.48 5.73
C TYR A 29 9.92 3.64 6.98
N PHE A 30 9.42 2.42 6.80
CA PHE A 30 9.03 1.55 7.91
C PHE A 30 10.22 1.04 8.71
N LEU A 31 11.41 0.94 8.12
CA LEU A 31 12.63 0.53 8.82
C LEU A 31 13.09 1.56 9.85
N GLN A 32 12.71 2.85 9.71
CA GLN A 32 13.05 3.86 10.73
C GLN A 32 12.03 3.94 11.87
N LEU A 33 10.93 3.19 11.79
CA LEU A 33 9.89 3.18 12.81
C LEU A 33 10.13 2.07 13.82
N ASN A 34 9.50 2.20 14.98
CA ASN A 34 9.49 1.14 15.99
C ASN A 34 8.81 -0.12 15.46
N ALA A 35 9.16 -1.27 16.04
CA ALA A 35 8.65 -2.60 15.64
C ALA A 35 7.11 -2.65 15.53
N VAL A 36 6.41 -1.91 16.40
CA VAL A 36 4.97 -1.66 16.29
C VAL A 36 4.73 -0.16 16.44
N HIS A 37 4.07 0.45 15.45
CA HIS A 37 3.66 1.84 15.48
C HIS A 37 2.23 1.99 14.97
N ARG A 38 1.53 3.04 15.41
CA ARG A 38 0.18 3.36 14.94
C ARG A 38 0.27 4.17 13.64
N ALA A 39 -0.35 3.67 12.57
CA ALA A 39 -0.51 4.42 11.33
C ALA A 39 -1.78 5.31 11.40
N PRO A 40 -1.75 6.55 10.88
CA PRO A 40 -2.91 7.44 10.89
C PRO A 40 -3.98 7.05 9.85
N ILE A 41 -3.58 6.47 8.71
CA ILE A 41 -4.44 6.11 7.59
C ILE A 41 -4.02 4.71 7.07
N PRO A 42 -4.97 3.84 6.66
CA PRO A 42 -4.62 2.56 6.07
C PRO A 42 -3.87 2.75 4.74
N THR A 43 -2.76 2.03 4.57
CA THR A 43 -1.97 2.03 3.32
C THR A 43 -2.76 1.48 2.12
N ARG A 44 -3.79 0.68 2.40
CA ARG A 44 -4.73 0.11 1.42
C ARG A 44 -6.19 0.26 1.89
N PRO A 45 -6.85 1.40 1.61
CA PRO A 45 -8.21 1.63 2.04
C PRO A 45 -9.23 0.72 1.34
N ASP A 46 -8.93 0.27 0.10
CA ASP A 46 -9.74 -0.71 -0.65
C ASP A 46 -9.88 -2.04 0.10
N LYS A 47 -8.77 -2.50 0.70
CA LYS A 47 -8.72 -3.76 1.44
C LYS A 47 -9.19 -3.59 2.89
N ALA A 48 -9.00 -2.43 3.50
CA ALA A 48 -9.39 -2.19 4.89
C ALA A 48 -10.90 -2.01 5.08
N ARG A 49 -11.63 -1.56 4.05
CA ARG A 49 -13.09 -1.34 4.12
C ARG A 49 -13.92 -2.56 3.69
N ARG A 50 -13.28 -3.57 3.11
CA ARG A 50 -13.92 -4.79 2.61
C ARG A 50 -13.65 -5.94 3.56
#